data_AF-A0A964UA16-F1
#
_entry.id   AF-A0A964UA16-F1
#
_cell.length_a   1.000
_cell.length_b   1.000
_cell.length_c   1.000
_cell.angle_alpha   90.00
_cell.angle_beta   90.00
_cell.angle_gamma   90.00
#
_symmetry.space_group_name_H-M   'P 1'
#
loop_
_entity.id
_entity.type
_entity.pdbx_description
1 polymer ?
#
loop_
_entity_poly.entity_id
_entity_poly.type
_entity_poly.pdbx_seq_one_letter_code
_entity_poly.pdbx_strand_id
1 'polypeptide(L)'
;MLQTAIDCLVDMAAHGPTAPAILASERLNHYSYGVPADRFESFFEAIRDTVRELNGKAWKPPEEAAWRSLLERVRTPADGG
;
A
#
# COMPACT_ATOMS: atom_id res chain seq x y z
N MET A 1 -10.31 -3.45 3.84
CA MET A 1 -11.24 -3.33 2.68
C MET A 1 -10.44 -3.21 1.39
N LEU A 2 -10.73 -4.00 0.34
CA LEU A 2 -9.88 -4.05 -0.87
C LEU A 2 -9.93 -2.75 -1.70
N GLN A 3 -11.11 -2.24 -2.02
CA GLN A 3 -11.25 -1.01 -2.83
C GLN A 3 -10.49 0.16 -2.20
N THR A 4 -10.69 0.41 -0.90
CA THR A 4 -9.98 1.46 -0.16
C THR A 4 -8.46 1.32 -0.21
N ALA A 5 -7.94 0.08 -0.14
CA ALA A 5 -6.50 -0.14 -0.26
C ALA A 5 -5.98 0.20 -1.67
N ILE A 6 -6.75 -0.11 -2.71
CA ILE A 6 -6.44 0.27 -4.10
C ILE A 6 -6.49 1.80 -4.24
N ASP A 7 -7.51 2.46 -3.71
CA ASP A 7 -7.64 3.92 -3.75
C ASP A 7 -6.44 4.59 -3.05
N CYS A 8 -6.00 4.04 -1.90
CA CYS A 8 -4.81 4.52 -1.22
C CYS A 8 -3.54 4.34 -2.07
N LEU A 9 -3.38 3.21 -2.77
CA LEU A 9 -2.24 2.99 -3.66
C LEU A 9 -2.23 3.98 -4.83
N VAL A 10 -3.40 4.28 -5.42
CA VAL A 10 -3.54 5.24 -6.52
C VAL A 10 -3.25 6.66 -6.03
N ASP A 11 -3.81 7.07 -4.89
CA ASP A 11 -3.57 8.39 -4.29
C ASP A 11 -2.09 8.55 -3.93
N MET A 12 -1.48 7.55 -3.28
CA MET A 12 -0.04 7.56 -3.00
C MET A 12 0.78 7.63 -4.30
N ALA A 13 0.46 6.85 -5.33
CA ALA A 13 1.16 6.92 -6.61
C ALA A 13 1.08 8.33 -7.25
N ALA A 14 -0.04 9.03 -7.05
CA ALA A 14 -0.25 10.40 -7.51
C ALA A 14 0.28 11.49 -6.56
N HIS A 15 0.90 11.12 -5.44
CA HIS A 15 1.29 12.04 -4.36
C HIS A 15 0.12 12.85 -3.80
N GLY A 16 -1.05 12.22 -3.73
CA GLY A 16 -2.25 12.81 -3.14
C GLY A 16 -2.20 12.85 -1.61
N PRO A 17 -3.01 13.72 -0.99
CA PRO A 17 -2.97 13.98 0.44
C PRO A 17 -3.87 13.04 1.27
N THR A 18 -4.67 12.18 0.64
CA THR A 18 -5.78 11.50 1.32
C THR A 18 -5.36 10.16 1.93
N ALA A 19 -4.54 9.40 1.24
CA ALA A 19 -4.11 8.08 1.68
C ALA A 19 -3.40 8.07 3.04
N PRO A 20 -2.52 9.01 3.42
CA PRO A 20 -1.84 8.98 4.71
C PRO A 20 -2.80 8.91 5.91
N ALA A 21 -3.85 9.75 5.90
CA ALA A 21 -4.84 9.78 6.97
C ALA A 21 -5.67 8.50 7.04
N ILE A 22 -6.07 7.96 5.87
CA ILE A 22 -6.82 6.69 5.80
C ILE A 22 -5.94 5.54 6.29
N LEU A 23 -4.70 5.44 5.82
CA LEU A 23 -3.76 4.40 6.21
C LEU A 23 -3.44 4.44 7.72
N ALA A 24 -3.36 5.62 8.33
CA ALA A 24 -3.19 5.76 9.77
C ALA A 24 -4.41 5.25 10.55
N SER A 25 -5.61 5.66 10.13
CA SER A 25 -6.88 5.20 10.73
C SER A 25 -7.05 3.69 10.60
N GLU A 26 -6.81 3.14 9.41
CA GLU A 26 -7.01 1.73 9.13
C GLU A 26 -6.03 0.83 9.87
N ARG A 27 -4.80 1.29 10.16
CA ARG A 27 -3.88 0.56 11.05
C ARG A 27 -4.45 0.39 12.45
N LEU A 28 -5.01 1.45 13.02
CA LEU A 28 -5.64 1.38 14.34
C LEU A 28 -6.87 0.47 14.32
N ASN A 29 -7.70 0.58 13.28
CA ASN A 29 -8.86 -0.29 13.11
C ASN A 29 -8.44 -1.77 13.02
N HIS A 30 -7.45 -2.11 12.19
CA HIS A 30 -6.99 -3.49 12.02
C HIS A 30 -6.29 -4.03 13.27
N TYR A 31 -5.54 -3.18 13.98
CA TYR A 31 -5.01 -3.54 15.30
C TYR A 31 -6.12 -3.90 16.27
N SER A 32 -7.23 -3.14 16.30
CA SER A 32 -8.39 -3.46 17.14
C SER A 32 -9.06 -4.79 16.77
N TYR A 33 -8.94 -5.23 15.52
CA TYR A 33 -9.39 -6.54 15.04
C TYR A 33 -8.39 -7.67 15.33
N GLY A 34 -7.26 -7.37 16.00
CA GLY A 34 -6.22 -8.34 16.34
C GLY A 34 -5.21 -8.60 15.22
N VAL A 35 -5.18 -7.77 14.18
CA VAL A 35 -4.14 -7.85 13.14
C VAL A 35 -2.85 -7.22 13.68
N PRO A 36 -1.74 -7.99 13.75
CA PRO A 36 -0.46 -7.44 14.17
C PRO A 36 0.02 -6.32 13.25
N ALA A 37 0.74 -5.35 13.80
CA ALA A 37 1.22 -4.18 13.06
C ALA A 37 2.10 -4.57 11.86
N ASP A 38 2.89 -5.63 11.96
CA ASP A 38 3.76 -6.14 10.88
C ASP A 38 2.99 -6.83 9.74
N ARG A 39 1.69 -7.12 9.92
CA ARG A 39 0.85 -7.75 8.90
C ARG A 39 0.01 -6.79 8.09
N PHE A 40 -0.22 -5.57 8.57
CA PHE A 40 -1.08 -4.62 7.84
C PHE A 40 -0.52 -4.34 6.43
N GLU A 41 0.79 -4.12 6.33
CA GLU A 41 1.46 -3.80 5.08
C GLU A 41 1.56 -4.98 4.11
N SER A 42 1.51 -6.22 4.62
CA SER A 42 1.54 -7.44 3.81
C SER A 42 0.38 -7.51 2.80
N PHE A 43 -0.74 -6.84 3.10
CA PHE A 43 -1.87 -6.77 2.19
C PHE A 43 -1.53 -6.01 0.90
N PHE A 44 -0.75 -4.94 1.00
CA PHE A 44 -0.33 -4.15 -0.18
C PHE A 44 0.72 -4.91 -1.01
N GLU A 45 1.55 -5.73 -0.36
CA GLU A 45 2.46 -6.65 -1.04
C GLU A 45 1.70 -7.71 -1.85
N ALA A 46 0.64 -8.29 -1.27
CA ALA A 46 -0.22 -9.23 -1.98
C ALA A 46 -0.91 -8.59 -3.19
N ILE A 47 -1.33 -7.31 -3.08
CA ILE A 47 -1.87 -6.55 -4.22
C ILE A 47 -0.80 -6.40 -5.32
N ARG A 48 0.42 -5.97 -4.99
CA ARG A 48 1.53 -5.88 -5.96
C ARG A 48 1.76 -7.22 -6.65
N ASP A 49 1.84 -8.31 -5.89
CA ASP A 49 2.14 -9.64 -6.42
C ASP A 49 1.05 -10.10 -7.39
N THR A 50 -0.21 -9.83 -7.06
CA THR A 50 -1.35 -10.07 -7.96
C THR A 50 -1.25 -9.24 -9.24
N VAL A 51 -0.96 -7.94 -9.14
CA VAL A 51 -0.81 -7.06 -10.33
C VAL A 51 0.37 -7.52 -11.19
N ARG A 52 1.48 -7.93 -10.57
CA ARG A 52 2.65 -8.47 -11.26
C ARG A 52 2.32 -9.76 -11.99
N GLU A 53 1.61 -10.68 -11.36
CA GLU A 53 1.17 -11.93 -11.97
C GLU A 53 0.26 -11.67 -13.18
N LEU A 54 -0.72 -10.78 -13.03
CA LEU A 54 -1.65 -10.40 -14.11
C LEU A 54 -0.94 -9.75 -15.31
N ASN A 55 0.10 -8.94 -15.07
CA ASN A 55 0.89 -8.34 -16.14
C ASN A 55 1.86 -9.33 -16.79
N GLY A 56 2.27 -10.39 -16.09
CA GLY A 56 3.17 -11.42 -16.61
C GLY A 56 4.43 -10.83 -17.24
N LYS A 57 4.64 -11.10 -18.55
CA LYS A 57 5.81 -10.62 -19.31
C LYS A 57 5.82 -9.11 -19.57
N ALA A 58 4.70 -8.42 -19.36
CA ALA A 58 4.64 -6.96 -19.50
C ALA A 58 5.23 -6.24 -18.29
N TRP A 59 5.39 -6.92 -17.14
CA TRP A 59 6.07 -6.37 -15.98
C TRP A 59 7.57 -6.31 -16.22
N LYS A 60 8.13 -5.10 -16.23
CA LYS A 60 9.56 -4.87 -16.49
C LYS A 60 10.23 -4.28 -15.25
N PRO A 61 11.56 -4.13 -15.25
CA PRO A 61 12.27 -3.54 -14.12
C PRO A 61 11.78 -2.15 -13.67
N PRO A 62 11.30 -1.25 -14.55
CA PRO A 62 10.71 0.02 -14.12
C PRO A 62 9.45 -0.14 -13.27
N GLU A 63 8.53 -1.04 -13.63
CA GLU A 63 7.33 -1.30 -12.83
C GLU A 63 7.69 -1.86 -11.46
N GLU A 64 8.65 -2.80 -11.39
CA GLU A 64 9.15 -3.33 -10.13
C GLU A 64 9.73 -2.21 -9.23
N ALA A 65 10.52 -1.30 -9.81
CA ALA A 65 11.09 -0.19 -9.08
C ALA A 65 10.02 0.80 -8.57
N ALA A 66 9.04 1.12 -9.41
CA ALA A 66 7.94 2.00 -9.03
C ALA A 66 7.10 1.41 -7.90
N TRP A 67 6.77 0.12 -7.96
CA TRP A 67 6.04 -0.58 -6.90
C TRP A 67 6.82 -0.67 -5.59
N ARG A 68 8.13 -0.94 -5.64
CA ARG A 68 8.97 -0.91 -4.44
C ARG A 68 8.93 0.45 -3.75
N SER A 69 9.12 1.54 -4.51
CA SER A 69 9.05 2.90 -3.97
C SER A 69 7.66 3.26 -3.43
N LEU A 70 6.60 2.81 -4.10
CA LEU A 70 5.22 3.00 -3.62
C LEU A 70 5.00 2.29 -2.27
N LEU A 71 5.41 1.03 -2.15
CA LEU A 71 5.24 0.24 -0.92
C LEU A 71 6.09 0.77 0.24
N GLU A 72 7.27 1.33 -0.02
CA GLU A 72 8.05 2.05 0.98
C GLU A 72 7.27 3.24 1.54
N ARG A 73 6.63 4.04 0.69
CA ARG A 73 5.82 5.18 1.14
C ARG A 73 4.55 4.78 1.88
N VAL A 74 3.97 3.62 1.57
CA VAL A 74 2.84 3.07 2.34
C VAL A 74 3.30 2.66 3.75
N ARG A 75 4.50 2.11 3.90
CA ARG A 75 5.08 1.69 5.19
C ARG A 75 5.46 2.85 6.07
N THR A 76 6.07 3.90 5.50
CA THR A 76 6.51 5.07 6.25
C THR A 76 5.28 5.80 6.77
N PRO A 77 5.06 5.87 8.10
CA PRO A 77 4.07 6.78 8.65
C PRO A 77 4.41 8.18 8.15
N ALA A 78 3.43 8.96 7.67
CA ALA A 78 3.66 10.38 7.45
C ALA A 78 4.23 10.94 8.75
N ASP A 79 5.45 11.47 8.71
CA ASP A 79 6.17 11.93 9.88
C ASP A 79 5.23 12.70 10.81
N GLY A 80 5.20 12.30 12.08
CA GLY A 80 4.43 13.00 13.10
C GLY A 80 4.89 14.45 13.17
N GLY A 81 4.04 15.34 12.67
CA GLY A 81 3.98 16.75 13.05
C GLY A 81 3.04 16.94 14.22
#